data_AF-A0A8T4RYT8-F1
#
_entry.id   AF-A0A8T4RYT8-F1
#
_cell.length_a   1.000
_cell.length_b   1.000
_cell.length_c   1.000
_cell.angle_alpha   90.00
_cell.angle_beta   90.00
_cell.angle_gamma   90.00
#
_symmetry.space_group_name_H-M   'P 1'
#
loop_
_entity.id
_entity.type
_entity.pdbx_description
1 polymer ?
#
loop_
_entity_poly.entity_id
_entity_poly.type
_entity_poly.pdbx_seq_one_letter_code
_entity_poly.pdbx_strand_id
1 'polypeptide(L)'
;MLADKKSKSFINALVKAFGASREQEKDYTVLEREKLFNRILIANRGEIALRVIRACRELGVEVVTVYTEQDKDALTVKMSDKAYYIGDTPLAYLDMAKIIATAKKAKADAIHPGYGFLAENADFADMCEKNKIKFIGPSSKTIKALGDKVQAKNISRKANVPIIIGTRTLKDAKEAGKEAEKIGYPVILKASAGGGGKGMRVVRSEKEIEKSLTAAQNEALASFKDKSVYMEKYVEDPRHIEFQILADKSGNVIHLGERDCSIQRRHQKLVEESPSPALNEELREKMGSAAVRAVSSVKYLGAGTVEFLLDADGKFYFIEVNTRIQVEHGVTEMVTGVDLVKEQIKLTAGAKLAFSQSDIELDGHAIECRINAEDPTEDFAPSVGTISNYLPPGGPGIRVNSICHTGYRVSADYDSLLSLLITHAPTREEAILRMERALNEYEIAGVDTTIPFHLCVLHNETFRKGNITTSFIEKEKIAEHVRKICGPKMKKITKEEKMIIVTSAVGRHLERKRKRREANAWSMEARREAIEGERF
;
A
#
# COMPACT_ATOMS: atom_id res chain seq x y z
N MET A 1 54.69 7.15 -3.59
CA MET A 1 53.25 7.52 -3.70
C MET A 1 52.36 6.50 -4.45
N LEU A 2 52.88 5.38 -4.97
CA LEU A 2 52.07 4.32 -5.61
C LEU A 2 52.00 2.99 -4.80
N ALA A 3 52.74 2.88 -3.69
CA ALA A 3 52.72 1.70 -2.81
C ALA A 3 51.59 1.72 -1.75
N ASP A 4 50.99 2.87 -1.48
CA ASP A 4 50.08 3.07 -0.34
C ASP A 4 48.59 2.82 -0.70
N LYS A 5 48.22 2.89 -1.99
CA LYS A 5 46.85 2.61 -2.46
C LYS A 5 46.55 1.12 -2.63
N LYS A 6 47.54 0.28 -2.95
CA LYS A 6 47.34 -1.18 -3.07
C LYS A 6 47.27 -1.87 -1.70
N SER A 7 47.98 -1.35 -0.70
CA SER A 7 47.94 -1.84 0.69
C SER A 7 46.54 -1.71 1.31
N LYS A 8 45.89 -0.54 1.18
CA LYS A 8 44.53 -0.31 1.69
C LYS A 8 43.47 -1.16 0.98
N SER A 9 43.62 -1.38 -0.32
CA SER A 9 42.72 -2.26 -1.09
C SER A 9 42.84 -3.73 -0.68
N PHE A 10 44.05 -4.20 -0.36
CA PHE A 10 44.29 -5.58 0.06
C PHE A 10 43.84 -5.83 1.51
N ILE A 11 44.06 -4.86 2.41
CA ILE A 11 43.58 -4.92 3.80
C ILE A 11 42.04 -4.88 3.85
N ASN A 12 41.38 -4.04 3.05
CA ASN A 12 39.91 -4.04 2.97
C ASN A 12 39.35 -5.35 2.40
N ALA A 13 40.04 -5.99 1.46
CA ALA A 13 39.65 -7.30 0.95
C ALA A 13 39.86 -8.42 1.99
N LEU A 14 40.92 -8.35 2.81
CA LEU A 14 41.19 -9.27 3.91
C LEU A 14 40.19 -9.11 5.06
N VAL A 15 39.77 -7.88 5.40
CA VAL A 15 38.74 -7.59 6.40
C VAL A 15 37.35 -8.10 5.96
N LYS A 16 37.07 -8.12 4.65
CA LYS A 16 35.85 -8.72 4.08
C LYS A 16 35.89 -10.25 4.02
N ALA A 17 37.09 -10.85 3.86
CA ALA A 17 37.27 -12.29 3.69
C ALA A 17 37.45 -13.06 5.01
N PHE A 18 38.01 -12.42 6.04
CA PHE A 18 38.20 -13.01 7.38
C PHE A 18 37.36 -12.24 8.39
N GLY A 19 36.08 -12.61 8.49
CA GLY A 19 35.14 -11.99 9.41
C GLY A 19 35.66 -11.96 10.85
N ALA A 20 36.01 -10.76 11.31
CA ALA A 20 36.01 -10.33 12.70
C ALA A 20 36.41 -8.84 12.78
N SER A 21 35.44 -7.95 12.65
CA SER A 21 35.52 -6.65 13.33
C SER A 21 34.57 -6.69 14.52
N ARG A 22 35.10 -7.06 15.68
CA ARG A 22 34.58 -6.61 16.97
C ARG A 22 34.94 -5.13 17.09
N GLU A 23 34.06 -4.24 16.68
CA GLU A 23 34.00 -2.86 17.19
C GLU A 23 32.73 -2.18 16.68
N GLN A 24 31.99 -1.61 17.64
CA GLN A 24 30.63 -1.10 17.56
C GLN A 24 29.57 -2.20 17.39
N GLU A 25 29.23 -2.86 18.51
CA GLU A 25 27.81 -3.00 18.81
C GLU A 25 27.22 -1.59 18.60
N LYS A 26 26.56 -1.36 17.45
CA LYS A 26 25.65 -0.21 17.31
C LYS A 26 24.81 -0.28 18.57
N ASP A 27 24.88 0.75 19.40
CA ASP A 27 24.36 0.76 20.76
C ASP A 27 22.85 0.47 20.70
N TYR A 28 22.49 -0.82 20.63
CA TYR A 28 21.13 -1.31 20.56
C TYR A 28 20.57 -1.19 21.97
N THR A 29 20.39 0.04 22.42
CA THR A 29 19.65 0.44 23.63
C THR A 29 18.15 0.19 23.44
N VAL A 30 17.81 -0.99 22.92
CA VAL A 30 16.46 -1.56 22.92
C VAL A 30 16.41 -2.78 23.86
N LEU A 31 17.55 -3.39 24.19
CA LEU A 31 17.60 -4.53 25.12
C LEU A 31 17.99 -4.16 26.55
N GLU A 32 18.57 -2.97 26.79
CA GLU A 32 18.49 -2.42 28.15
C GLU A 32 17.03 -2.11 28.42
N ARG A 33 16.45 -2.87 29.37
CA ARG A 33 15.05 -2.83 29.81
C ARG A 33 14.66 -1.50 30.48
N GLU A 34 15.04 -0.35 29.93
CA GLU A 34 14.25 0.85 30.10
C GLU A 34 12.94 0.60 29.35
N LYS A 35 11.90 0.27 30.12
CA LYS A 35 10.63 -0.24 29.60
C LYS A 35 10.15 0.59 28.38
N LEU A 36 10.13 -0.07 27.22
CA LEU A 36 9.15 0.20 26.16
C LEU A 36 7.73 0.23 26.76
N PHE A 37 6.71 0.57 25.96
CA PHE A 37 5.33 0.48 26.42
C PHE A 37 5.06 -0.92 27.00
N ASN A 38 4.38 -1.01 28.16
CA ASN A 38 3.94 -2.31 28.67
C ASN A 38 2.77 -2.81 27.84
N ARG A 39 1.90 -1.89 27.39
CA ARG A 39 0.69 -2.23 26.64
C ARG A 39 0.36 -1.20 25.57
N ILE A 40 0.09 -1.68 24.35
CA ILE A 40 -0.35 -0.86 23.21
C ILE A 40 -1.75 -1.28 22.78
N LEU A 41 -2.66 -0.32 22.61
CA LEU A 41 -3.93 -0.52 21.95
C LEU A 41 -3.79 -0.24 20.45
N ILE A 42 -4.27 -1.13 19.60
CA ILE A 42 -4.30 -0.96 18.15
C ILE A 42 -5.69 -0.47 17.76
N ALA A 43 -5.79 0.78 17.32
CA ALA A 43 -7.03 1.43 16.90
C ALA A 43 -7.25 1.22 15.38
N ASN A 44 -7.19 -0.04 14.94
CA ASN A 44 -7.34 -0.43 13.54
C ASN A 44 -7.78 -1.90 13.43
N ARG A 45 -7.96 -2.37 12.20
CA ARG A 45 -8.34 -3.75 11.83
C ARG A 45 -7.43 -4.28 10.71
N GLY A 46 -7.78 -5.43 10.14
CA GLY A 46 -7.17 -5.90 8.91
C GLY A 46 -5.69 -6.29 9.04
N GLU A 47 -4.98 -6.27 7.91
CA GLU A 47 -3.57 -6.66 7.85
C GLU A 47 -2.67 -5.77 8.71
N ILE A 48 -2.93 -4.46 8.73
CA ILE A 48 -2.10 -3.51 9.49
C ILE A 48 -2.19 -3.74 11.00
N ALA A 49 -3.37 -4.10 11.51
CA ALA A 49 -3.48 -4.46 12.92
C ALA A 49 -2.67 -5.72 13.23
N LEU A 50 -2.67 -6.72 12.34
CA LEU A 50 -1.84 -7.91 12.48
C LEU A 50 -0.33 -7.61 12.39
N ARG A 51 0.06 -6.72 11.47
CA ARG A 51 1.44 -6.23 11.33
C ARG A 51 1.94 -5.57 12.61
N VAL A 52 1.11 -4.76 13.27
CA VAL A 52 1.42 -4.12 14.55
C VAL A 52 1.44 -5.13 15.70
N ILE A 53 0.50 -6.10 15.75
CA ILE A 53 0.53 -7.20 16.73
C ILE A 53 1.89 -7.90 16.71
N ARG A 54 2.39 -8.24 15.51
CA ARG A 54 3.68 -8.91 15.33
C ARG A 54 4.85 -8.07 15.87
N ALA A 55 4.92 -6.79 15.51
CA ALA A 55 5.94 -5.87 16.02
C ALA A 55 5.92 -5.76 17.54
N CYS A 56 4.75 -5.58 18.14
CA CYS A 56 4.60 -5.49 19.59
C CYS A 56 5.08 -6.76 20.30
N ARG A 57 4.70 -7.95 19.79
CA ARG A 57 5.11 -9.23 20.37
C ARG A 57 6.63 -9.42 20.36
N GLU A 58 7.27 -9.08 19.25
CA GLU A 58 8.73 -9.15 19.12
C GLU A 58 9.45 -8.14 20.03
N LEU A 59 8.79 -7.03 20.37
CA LEU A 59 9.28 -6.05 21.36
C LEU A 59 8.88 -6.38 22.81
N GLY A 60 8.19 -7.50 23.06
CA GLY A 60 7.72 -7.87 24.41
C GLY A 60 6.61 -6.97 24.97
N VAL A 61 5.81 -6.35 24.11
CA VAL A 61 4.72 -5.44 24.47
C VAL A 61 3.37 -6.16 24.42
N GLU A 62 2.53 -6.02 25.46
CA GLU A 62 1.18 -6.58 25.49
C GLU A 62 0.27 -5.85 24.49
N VAL A 63 -0.53 -6.61 23.74
CA VAL A 63 -1.35 -6.09 22.64
C VAL A 63 -2.82 -6.11 22.99
N VAL A 64 -3.45 -4.95 22.83
CA VAL A 64 -4.91 -4.78 22.91
C VAL A 64 -5.47 -4.42 21.55
N THR A 65 -6.51 -5.11 21.11
CA THR A 65 -7.25 -4.76 19.88
C THR A 65 -8.67 -4.32 20.18
N VAL A 66 -9.27 -3.61 19.22
CA VAL A 66 -10.69 -3.27 19.21
C VAL A 66 -11.38 -3.91 18.01
N TYR A 67 -12.64 -4.29 18.17
CA TYR A 67 -13.40 -4.96 17.11
C TYR A 67 -14.89 -4.61 17.11
N THR A 68 -15.50 -4.70 15.93
CA THR A 68 -16.96 -4.61 15.75
C THR A 68 -17.55 -6.00 15.53
N GLU A 69 -18.88 -6.12 15.49
CA GLU A 69 -19.55 -7.43 15.39
C GLU A 69 -19.10 -8.23 14.15
N GLN A 70 -18.82 -7.54 13.04
CA GLN A 70 -18.32 -8.14 11.79
C GLN A 70 -16.90 -8.72 11.93
N ASP A 71 -16.06 -8.16 12.80
CA ASP A 71 -14.67 -8.57 13.02
C ASP A 71 -14.49 -9.45 14.26
N LYS A 72 -15.57 -9.88 14.93
CA LYS A 72 -15.49 -10.68 16.17
C LYS A 72 -14.65 -11.96 16.05
N ASP A 73 -14.66 -12.56 14.85
CA ASP A 73 -13.94 -13.79 14.54
C ASP A 73 -12.63 -13.55 13.79
N ALA A 74 -12.25 -12.27 13.59
CA ALA A 74 -11.06 -11.88 12.85
C ALA A 74 -9.78 -12.39 13.52
N LEU A 75 -8.76 -12.65 12.70
CA LEU A 75 -7.48 -13.15 13.18
C LEU A 75 -6.82 -12.20 14.20
N THR A 76 -7.02 -10.89 14.04
CA THR A 76 -6.51 -9.85 14.95
C THR A 76 -7.13 -9.93 16.35
N VAL A 77 -8.37 -10.38 16.47
CA VAL A 77 -9.03 -10.63 17.77
C VAL A 77 -8.45 -11.88 18.43
N LYS A 78 -8.24 -12.94 17.65
CA LYS A 78 -7.68 -14.21 18.14
C LYS A 78 -6.20 -14.10 18.52
N MET A 79 -5.48 -13.16 17.94
CA MET A 79 -4.04 -12.95 18.16
C MET A 79 -3.71 -11.81 19.13
N SER A 80 -4.68 -11.08 19.67
CA SER A 80 -4.38 -10.09 20.71
C SER A 80 -4.39 -10.73 22.10
N ASP A 81 -3.66 -10.12 23.04
CA ASP A 81 -3.73 -10.55 24.45
C ASP A 81 -5.08 -10.16 25.07
N LYS A 82 -5.66 -9.05 24.60
CA LYS A 82 -7.02 -8.60 24.92
C LYS A 82 -7.71 -8.01 23.70
N ALA A 83 -8.99 -8.30 23.55
CA ALA A 83 -9.83 -7.70 22.52
C ALA A 83 -11.07 -7.06 23.15
N TYR A 84 -11.41 -5.84 22.72
CA TYR A 84 -12.57 -5.10 23.22
C TYR A 84 -13.56 -4.81 22.11
N TYR A 85 -14.81 -5.18 22.36
CA TYR A 85 -15.93 -4.84 21.49
C TYR A 85 -16.22 -3.34 21.54
N ILE A 86 -16.36 -2.69 20.37
CA ILE A 86 -16.60 -1.25 20.24
C ILE A 86 -17.91 -0.89 19.52
N GLY A 87 -18.67 -1.86 19.01
CA GLY A 87 -20.02 -1.63 18.49
C GLY A 87 -20.38 -2.46 17.27
N ASP A 88 -21.64 -2.38 16.86
CA ASP A 88 -22.22 -3.28 15.86
C ASP A 88 -21.89 -2.88 14.41
N THR A 89 -21.36 -1.66 14.20
CA THR A 89 -21.15 -1.11 12.87
C THR A 89 -19.68 -0.75 12.63
N PRO A 90 -19.19 -0.83 11.37
CA PRO A 90 -17.84 -0.41 10.99
C PRO A 90 -17.47 1.01 11.45
N LEU A 91 -18.46 1.90 11.54
CA LEU A 91 -18.27 3.29 11.97
C LEU A 91 -17.71 3.40 13.40
N ALA A 92 -17.84 2.36 14.23
CA ALA A 92 -17.25 2.36 15.57
C ALA A 92 -15.72 2.51 15.56
N TYR A 93 -15.02 2.11 14.49
CA TYR A 93 -13.59 2.37 14.33
C TYR A 93 -13.24 3.86 14.19
N LEU A 94 -14.23 4.72 13.95
CA LEU A 94 -14.09 6.19 13.89
C LEU A 94 -14.55 6.88 15.19
N ASP A 95 -15.02 6.11 16.18
CA ASP A 95 -15.51 6.64 17.47
C ASP A 95 -14.33 6.91 18.41
N MET A 96 -13.76 8.11 18.28
CA MET A 96 -12.61 8.58 19.07
C MET A 96 -12.85 8.45 20.58
N ALA A 97 -14.02 8.86 21.07
CA ALA A 97 -14.35 8.83 22.49
C ALA A 97 -14.37 7.40 23.03
N LYS A 98 -14.98 6.47 22.29
CA LYS A 98 -15.03 5.07 22.67
C LYS A 98 -13.67 4.39 22.63
N ILE A 99 -12.83 4.70 21.63
CA ILE A 99 -11.46 4.17 21.56
C ILE A 99 -10.62 4.67 22.75
N ILE A 100 -10.70 5.96 23.09
CA ILE A 100 -10.01 6.51 24.27
C ILE A 100 -10.53 5.87 25.57
N ALA A 101 -11.84 5.70 25.72
CA ALA A 101 -12.42 5.03 26.88
C ALA A 101 -11.92 3.57 27.00
N THR A 102 -11.82 2.87 25.87
CA THR A 102 -11.31 1.50 25.80
C THR A 102 -9.83 1.44 26.16
N ALA A 103 -9.00 2.34 25.64
CA ALA A 103 -7.58 2.43 25.98
C ALA A 103 -7.37 2.67 27.48
N LYS A 104 -8.17 3.55 28.10
CA LYS A 104 -8.15 3.75 29.56
C LYS A 104 -8.56 2.50 30.33
N LYS A 105 -9.66 1.86 29.95
CA LYS A 105 -10.15 0.62 30.58
C LYS A 105 -9.10 -0.49 30.50
N ALA A 106 -8.45 -0.60 29.35
CA ALA A 106 -7.38 -1.54 29.10
C ALA A 106 -6.05 -1.12 29.73
N LYS A 107 -5.93 0.08 30.33
CA LYS A 107 -4.68 0.67 30.83
C LYS A 107 -3.55 0.59 29.79
N ALA A 108 -3.85 0.99 28.55
CA ALA A 108 -2.86 1.06 27.49
C ALA A 108 -1.98 2.30 27.67
N ASP A 109 -0.67 2.13 27.49
CA ASP A 109 0.31 3.23 27.57
C ASP A 109 0.30 4.07 26.27
N ALA A 110 0.01 3.42 25.15
CA ALA A 110 -0.02 4.02 23.83
C ALA A 110 -1.11 3.45 22.92
N ILE A 111 -1.46 4.20 21.88
CA ILE A 111 -2.34 3.79 20.80
C ILE A 111 -1.57 3.81 19.48
N HIS A 112 -1.56 2.67 18.78
CA HIS A 112 -1.13 2.60 17.39
C HIS A 112 -2.34 2.74 16.47
N PRO A 113 -2.42 3.77 15.61
CA PRO A 113 -3.59 3.98 14.77
C PRO A 113 -3.52 3.22 13.44
N GLY A 114 -2.35 2.68 13.06
CA GLY A 114 -2.15 2.02 11.76
C GLY A 114 -2.23 3.03 10.63
N TYR A 115 -2.96 2.71 9.56
CA TYR A 115 -3.28 3.62 8.47
C TYR A 115 -4.80 3.71 8.22
N GLY A 116 -5.25 4.77 7.54
CA GLY A 116 -6.69 5.04 7.41
C GLY A 116 -7.34 5.35 8.77
N PHE A 117 -8.67 5.27 8.84
CA PHE A 117 -9.46 5.57 10.04
C PHE A 117 -9.04 6.88 10.73
N LEU A 118 -8.49 6.78 11.95
CA LEU A 118 -8.10 7.91 12.79
C LEU A 118 -6.60 8.22 12.75
N ALA A 119 -5.82 7.55 11.88
CA ALA A 119 -4.36 7.68 11.83
C ALA A 119 -3.85 9.07 11.47
N GLU A 120 -4.64 9.84 10.73
CA GLU A 120 -4.31 11.24 10.35
C GLU A 120 -5.32 12.23 10.95
N ASN A 121 -6.06 11.80 11.98
CA ASN A 121 -7.02 12.66 12.65
C ASN A 121 -6.35 13.43 13.80
N ALA A 122 -6.14 14.74 13.58
CA ALA A 122 -5.48 15.61 14.55
C ALA A 122 -6.23 15.70 15.90
N ASP A 123 -7.57 15.66 15.87
CA ASP A 123 -8.39 15.72 17.09
C ASP A 123 -8.25 14.43 17.90
N PHE A 124 -8.14 13.27 17.24
CA PHE A 124 -7.88 11.99 17.91
C PHE A 124 -6.50 11.97 18.59
N ALA A 125 -5.46 12.45 17.89
CA ALA A 125 -4.13 12.59 18.48
C ALA A 125 -4.14 13.56 19.68
N ASP A 126 -4.84 14.70 19.58
CA ASP A 126 -5.00 15.65 20.69
C ASP A 126 -5.77 15.02 21.87
N MET A 127 -6.79 14.20 21.61
CA MET A 127 -7.48 13.43 22.64
C MET A 127 -6.54 12.43 23.32
N CYS A 128 -5.66 11.75 22.59
CA CYS A 128 -4.64 10.88 23.18
C CYS A 128 -3.73 11.68 24.13
N GLU A 129 -3.20 12.81 23.66
CA GLU A 129 -2.31 13.71 24.40
C GLU A 129 -2.97 14.20 25.71
N LYS A 130 -4.21 14.71 25.64
CA LYS A 130 -4.98 15.18 26.80
C LYS A 130 -5.27 14.09 27.82
N ASN A 131 -5.39 12.84 27.37
CA ASN A 131 -5.65 11.69 28.22
C ASN A 131 -4.38 10.97 28.68
N LYS A 132 -3.19 11.54 28.42
CA LYS A 132 -1.88 10.99 28.77
C LYS A 132 -1.62 9.59 28.18
N ILE A 133 -2.21 9.30 27.03
CA ILE A 133 -1.96 8.09 26.24
C ILE A 133 -1.06 8.50 25.08
N LYS A 134 0.06 7.80 24.84
CA LYS A 134 0.94 8.14 23.72
C LYS A 134 0.28 7.78 22.40
N PHE A 135 0.19 8.73 21.48
CA PHE A 135 -0.16 8.46 20.09
C PHE A 135 1.11 8.02 19.35
N ILE A 136 1.10 6.83 18.76
CA ILE A 136 2.24 6.31 17.98
C ILE A 136 2.20 6.91 16.58
N GLY A 137 2.80 8.09 16.46
CA GLY A 137 2.81 8.94 15.26
C GLY A 137 3.21 10.38 15.60
N PRO A 138 3.08 11.30 14.64
CA PRO A 138 3.36 12.73 14.85
C PRO A 138 2.40 13.37 15.87
N SER A 139 2.79 14.54 16.39
CA SER A 139 1.92 15.30 17.32
C SER A 139 0.64 15.78 16.66
N SER A 140 -0.41 16.02 17.45
CA SER A 140 -1.69 16.58 16.97
C SER A 140 -1.52 17.85 16.13
N LYS A 141 -0.61 18.73 16.56
CA LYS A 141 -0.24 19.96 15.85
C LYS A 141 0.43 19.68 14.51
N THR A 142 1.32 18.70 14.44
CA THR A 142 2.01 18.29 13.21
C THR A 142 1.04 17.68 12.22
N ILE A 143 0.16 16.78 12.68
CA ILE A 143 -0.90 16.18 11.84
C ILE A 143 -1.80 17.28 11.26
N LYS A 144 -2.26 18.22 12.09
CA LYS A 144 -3.08 19.35 11.63
C LYS A 144 -2.36 20.22 10.60
N ALA A 145 -1.09 20.54 10.84
CA ALA A 145 -0.32 21.42 9.98
C ALA A 145 0.00 20.81 8.60
N LEU A 146 0.20 19.49 8.54
CA LEU A 146 0.51 18.77 7.31
C LEU A 146 -0.74 18.23 6.60
N GLY A 147 -1.84 17.99 7.33
CA GLY A 147 -3.12 17.57 6.75
C GLY A 147 -3.87 18.71 6.04
N ASP A 148 -3.61 19.98 6.40
CA ASP A 148 -4.08 21.13 5.64
C ASP A 148 -3.19 21.33 4.39
N LYS A 149 -3.75 21.11 3.20
CA LYS A 149 -3.02 21.20 1.93
C LYS A 149 -2.39 22.57 1.68
N VAL A 150 -3.03 23.65 2.12
CA VAL A 150 -2.50 25.02 1.95
C VAL A 150 -1.33 25.24 2.90
N GLN A 151 -1.49 24.83 4.15
CA GLN A 151 -0.44 24.94 5.16
C GLN A 151 0.77 24.06 4.81
N ALA A 152 0.54 22.82 4.37
CA ALA A 152 1.58 21.89 3.93
C ALA A 152 2.37 22.44 2.73
N LYS A 153 1.69 23.01 1.71
CA LYS A 153 2.36 23.69 0.59
C LYS A 153 3.17 24.89 1.05
N ASN A 154 2.67 25.68 2.00
CA ASN A 154 3.39 26.85 2.54
C ASN A 154 4.63 26.44 3.33
N ILE A 155 4.54 25.37 4.14
CA ILE A 155 5.67 24.80 4.88
C ILE A 155 6.73 24.30 3.89
N SER A 156 6.33 23.50 2.91
CA SER A 156 7.21 22.96 1.87
C SER A 156 7.89 24.06 1.07
N ARG A 157 7.15 25.12 0.69
CA ARG A 157 7.72 26.29 0.00
C ARG A 157 8.79 26.99 0.84
N LYS A 158 8.53 27.22 2.12
CA LYS A 158 9.50 27.85 3.05
C LYS A 158 10.74 26.96 3.25
N ALA A 159 10.59 25.65 3.14
CA ALA A 159 11.68 24.67 3.23
C ALA A 159 12.43 24.45 1.90
N ASN A 160 12.18 25.28 0.87
CA ASN A 160 12.75 25.14 -0.47
C ASN A 160 12.52 23.73 -1.05
N VAL A 161 11.31 23.21 -0.86
CA VAL A 161 10.83 21.98 -1.53
C VAL A 161 10.06 22.42 -2.78
N PRO A 162 10.37 21.88 -3.96
CA PRO A 162 9.61 22.17 -5.17
C PRO A 162 8.12 21.84 -4.96
N ILE A 163 7.23 22.79 -5.23
CA ILE A 163 5.78 22.63 -5.16
C ILE A 163 5.16 22.91 -6.52
N ILE A 164 3.98 22.37 -6.80
CA ILE A 164 3.18 22.79 -7.96
C ILE A 164 2.86 24.27 -7.80
N ILE A 165 3.39 25.08 -8.72
CA ILE A 165 3.15 26.52 -8.74
C ILE A 165 1.77 26.77 -9.33
N GLY A 166 0.98 27.58 -8.65
CA GLY A 166 -0.31 28.05 -9.13
C GLY A 166 -0.52 29.53 -8.86
N THR A 167 -1.53 30.07 -9.51
CA THR A 167 -1.94 31.47 -9.43
C THR A 167 -3.08 31.62 -8.42
N ARG A 168 -3.38 32.88 -8.08
CA ARG A 168 -4.73 33.23 -7.60
C ARG A 168 -5.72 33.17 -8.76
N THR A 169 -6.98 33.50 -8.51
CA THR A 169 -7.97 33.67 -9.57
C THR A 169 -7.47 34.65 -10.64
N LEU A 170 -7.56 34.23 -11.89
CA LEU A 170 -7.18 35.00 -13.07
C LEU A 170 -8.31 35.95 -13.47
N LYS A 171 -7.98 37.19 -13.83
CA LYS A 171 -8.95 38.20 -14.26
C LYS A 171 -9.25 38.11 -15.74
N ASP A 172 -8.21 38.00 -16.56
CA ASP A 172 -8.30 38.03 -18.02
C ASP A 172 -7.22 37.17 -18.71
N ALA A 173 -7.33 37.03 -20.03
CA ALA A 173 -6.42 36.24 -20.84
C ALA A 173 -4.97 36.79 -20.84
N LYS A 174 -4.80 38.10 -20.63
CA LYS A 174 -3.47 38.75 -20.61
C LYS A 174 -2.74 38.43 -19.31
N GLU A 175 -3.42 38.46 -18.18
CA GLU A 175 -2.90 37.97 -16.90
C GLU A 175 -2.60 36.48 -16.99
N ALA A 176 -3.52 35.68 -17.54
CA ALA A 176 -3.34 34.24 -17.71
C ALA A 176 -2.12 33.89 -18.57
N GLY A 177 -1.87 34.59 -19.67
CA GLY A 177 -0.70 34.37 -20.53
C GLY A 177 0.62 34.65 -19.80
N LYS A 178 0.70 35.78 -19.06
CA LYS A 178 1.88 36.13 -18.25
C LYS A 178 2.17 35.12 -17.15
N GLU A 179 1.13 34.66 -16.44
CA GLU A 179 1.31 33.68 -15.39
C GLU A 179 1.68 32.30 -15.96
N ALA A 180 1.11 31.92 -17.11
CA ALA A 180 1.48 30.68 -17.78
C ALA A 180 2.95 30.67 -18.25
N GLU A 181 3.47 31.79 -18.71
CA GLU A 181 4.88 31.93 -19.08
C GLU A 181 5.80 31.78 -17.86
N LYS A 182 5.43 32.36 -16.71
CA LYS A 182 6.18 32.22 -15.46
C LYS A 182 6.16 30.79 -14.91
N ILE A 183 5.00 30.11 -14.99
CA ILE A 183 4.83 28.73 -14.53
C ILE A 183 5.51 27.74 -15.49
N GLY A 184 5.50 28.07 -16.79
CA GLY A 184 5.95 27.22 -17.88
C GLY A 184 4.86 26.23 -18.31
N TYR A 185 4.61 26.17 -19.62
CA TYR A 185 3.67 25.22 -20.22
C TYR A 185 4.11 23.75 -20.07
N PRO A 186 3.17 22.78 -20.11
CA PRO A 186 1.73 22.98 -20.09
C PRO A 186 1.24 23.39 -18.69
N VAL A 187 0.11 24.09 -18.68
CA VAL A 187 -0.60 24.53 -17.47
C VAL A 187 -2.04 24.03 -17.48
N ILE A 188 -2.67 23.96 -16.32
CA ILE A 188 -4.08 23.57 -16.20
C ILE A 188 -4.87 24.71 -15.58
N LEU A 189 -5.91 25.13 -16.27
CA LEU A 189 -6.93 26.04 -15.76
C LEU A 189 -7.94 25.22 -14.96
N LYS A 190 -8.30 25.68 -13.76
CA LYS A 190 -9.23 25.01 -12.85
C LYS A 190 -10.24 26.00 -12.29
N ALA A 191 -11.51 25.64 -12.22
CA ALA A 191 -12.54 26.42 -11.52
C ALA A 191 -12.23 26.48 -10.01
N SER A 192 -12.32 27.66 -9.39
CA SER A 192 -11.99 27.81 -7.96
C SER A 192 -13.04 27.19 -7.04
N ALA A 193 -14.31 27.17 -7.46
CA ALA A 193 -15.42 26.51 -6.76
C ALA A 193 -15.65 25.04 -7.19
N GLY A 194 -14.81 24.50 -8.08
CA GLY A 194 -15.03 23.20 -8.73
C GLY A 194 -14.38 22.00 -8.05
N GLY A 195 -14.95 20.81 -8.31
CA GLY A 195 -14.42 19.51 -7.92
C GLY A 195 -14.84 18.41 -8.91
N GLY A 196 -14.10 17.29 -8.95
CA GLY A 196 -14.49 16.10 -9.71
C GLY A 196 -14.35 16.20 -11.24
N GLY A 197 -13.27 16.81 -11.75
CA GLY A 197 -13.00 16.79 -13.20
C GLY A 197 -13.59 17.95 -14.01
N LYS A 198 -14.63 18.60 -13.49
CA LYS A 198 -15.40 19.63 -14.22
C LYS A 198 -14.74 21.00 -14.14
N GLY A 199 -14.73 21.74 -15.25
CA GLY A 199 -14.11 23.08 -15.33
C GLY A 199 -12.58 23.05 -15.32
N MET A 200 -11.97 21.96 -15.82
CA MET A 200 -10.52 21.84 -15.97
C MET A 200 -10.10 21.81 -17.43
N ARG A 201 -9.12 22.62 -17.81
CA ARG A 201 -8.56 22.63 -19.18
C ARG A 201 -7.05 22.72 -19.17
N VAL A 202 -6.41 21.77 -19.85
CA VAL A 202 -4.97 21.81 -20.11
C VAL A 202 -4.71 22.77 -21.26
N VAL A 203 -3.75 23.67 -21.05
CA VAL A 203 -3.29 24.66 -22.02
C VAL A 203 -1.83 24.37 -22.31
N ARG A 204 -1.49 24.11 -23.57
CA ARG A 204 -0.14 23.69 -23.98
C ARG A 204 0.68 24.81 -24.56
N SER A 205 0.03 25.89 -24.99
CA SER A 205 0.69 27.02 -25.63
C SER A 205 -0.07 28.32 -25.36
N GLU A 206 0.60 29.45 -25.52
CA GLU A 206 0.00 30.78 -25.35
C GLU A 206 -1.23 31.00 -26.24
N LYS A 207 -1.21 30.45 -27.46
CA LYS A 207 -2.31 30.55 -28.43
C LYS A 207 -3.61 29.92 -27.94
N GLU A 208 -3.53 29.00 -26.98
CA GLU A 208 -4.70 28.31 -26.42
C GLU A 208 -5.30 29.02 -25.20
N ILE A 209 -4.61 29.99 -24.60
CA ILE A 209 -4.99 30.62 -23.32
C ILE A 209 -6.38 31.27 -23.39
N GLU A 210 -6.61 32.16 -24.35
CA GLU A 210 -7.83 32.96 -24.41
C GLU A 210 -9.08 32.08 -24.58
N LYS A 211 -9.01 31.13 -25.53
CA LYS A 211 -10.08 30.17 -25.80
C LYS A 211 -10.32 29.26 -24.60
N SER A 212 -9.25 28.76 -23.98
CA SER A 212 -9.35 27.82 -22.86
C SER A 212 -9.85 28.48 -21.58
N LEU A 213 -9.44 29.73 -21.31
CA LEU A 213 -9.90 30.52 -20.17
C LEU A 213 -11.40 30.82 -20.29
N THR A 214 -11.83 31.31 -21.45
CA THR A 214 -13.25 31.61 -21.70
C THR A 214 -14.11 30.35 -21.53
N ALA A 215 -13.66 29.23 -22.10
CA ALA A 215 -14.36 27.96 -21.98
C ALA A 215 -14.40 27.46 -20.53
N ALA A 216 -13.28 27.53 -19.79
CA ALA A 216 -13.23 27.14 -18.38
C ALA A 216 -14.14 28.00 -17.50
N GLN A 217 -14.18 29.33 -17.72
CA GLN A 217 -15.05 30.26 -16.98
C GLN A 217 -16.53 30.00 -17.26
N ASN A 218 -16.90 29.71 -18.52
CA ASN A 218 -18.28 29.39 -18.89
C ASN A 218 -18.74 28.07 -18.27
N GLU A 219 -17.87 27.06 -18.26
CA GLU A 219 -18.15 25.76 -17.63
C GLU A 219 -18.25 25.87 -16.11
N ALA A 220 -17.38 26.68 -15.49
CA ALA A 220 -17.41 26.99 -14.06
C ALA A 220 -18.71 27.72 -13.68
N LEU A 221 -19.14 28.71 -14.47
CA LEU A 221 -20.41 29.40 -14.25
C LEU A 221 -21.60 28.43 -14.36
N ALA A 222 -21.62 27.60 -15.40
CA ALA A 222 -22.71 26.66 -15.63
C ALA A 222 -22.82 25.61 -14.51
N SER A 223 -21.68 25.14 -14.01
CA SER A 223 -21.63 24.05 -13.02
C SER A 223 -21.73 24.53 -11.58
N PHE A 224 -21.12 25.68 -11.26
CA PHE A 224 -20.89 26.13 -9.88
C PHE A 224 -21.40 27.54 -9.60
N LYS A 225 -22.02 28.21 -10.59
CA LYS A 225 -22.46 29.62 -10.51
C LYS A 225 -21.33 30.59 -10.12
N ASP A 226 -20.08 30.20 -10.40
CA ASP A 226 -18.86 30.98 -10.13
C ASP A 226 -17.95 30.96 -11.37
N LYS A 227 -17.56 32.13 -11.86
CA LYS A 227 -16.65 32.29 -13.01
C LYS A 227 -15.16 32.26 -12.62
N SER A 228 -14.85 32.16 -11.34
CA SER A 228 -13.47 32.21 -10.87
C SER A 228 -12.68 31.00 -11.38
N VAL A 229 -11.58 31.26 -12.07
CA VAL A 229 -10.65 30.25 -12.57
C VAL A 229 -9.24 30.61 -12.11
N TYR A 230 -8.46 29.62 -11.67
CA TYR A 230 -7.04 29.76 -11.38
C TYR A 230 -6.22 28.81 -12.26
N MET A 231 -4.92 28.98 -12.26
CA MET A 231 -3.99 28.17 -13.05
C MET A 231 -2.98 27.47 -12.15
N GLU A 232 -2.60 26.26 -12.51
CA GLU A 232 -1.49 25.53 -11.90
C GLU A 232 -0.60 24.93 -12.99
N LYS A 233 0.65 24.60 -12.64
CA LYS A 233 1.47 23.73 -13.49
C LYS A 233 0.71 22.42 -13.73
N TYR A 234 0.60 22.02 -14.99
CA TYR A 234 0.10 20.70 -15.34
C TYR A 234 1.29 19.77 -15.47
N VAL A 235 1.31 18.72 -14.66
CA VAL A 235 2.32 17.66 -14.73
C VAL A 235 1.72 16.55 -15.58
N GLU A 236 2.24 16.38 -16.78
CA GLU A 236 1.72 15.40 -17.73
C GLU A 236 2.22 14.01 -17.39
N ASP A 237 1.28 13.05 -17.36
CA ASP A 237 1.58 11.64 -17.12
C ASP A 237 2.68 11.45 -16.08
N PRO A 238 2.52 12.02 -14.88
CA PRO A 238 3.58 11.99 -13.89
C PRO A 238 3.80 10.58 -13.41
N ARG A 239 4.97 10.35 -12.82
CA ARG A 239 5.13 9.29 -11.83
C ARG A 239 4.74 9.79 -10.47
N HIS A 240 4.18 8.90 -9.67
CA HIS A 240 3.95 9.13 -8.26
C HIS A 240 5.13 8.53 -7.49
N ILE A 241 6.03 9.39 -7.03
CA ILE A 241 7.24 8.99 -6.29
C ILE A 241 7.10 9.49 -4.86
N GLU A 242 7.40 8.63 -3.89
CA GLU A 242 7.26 8.99 -2.49
C GLU A 242 8.46 8.54 -1.65
N PHE A 243 8.84 9.34 -0.67
CA PHE A 243 9.99 9.07 0.19
C PHE A 243 9.54 8.72 1.60
N GLN A 244 9.98 7.56 2.09
CA GLN A 244 9.79 7.15 3.48
C GLN A 244 10.68 7.99 4.38
N ILE A 245 10.12 8.61 5.41
CA ILE A 245 10.88 9.33 6.45
C ILE A 245 10.74 8.65 7.81
N LEU A 246 11.79 8.76 8.61
CA LEU A 246 11.80 8.47 10.04
C LEU A 246 12.38 9.67 10.80
N ALA A 247 11.74 10.03 11.91
CA ALA A 247 12.18 11.14 12.73
C ALA A 247 12.10 10.83 14.24
N ASP A 248 13.09 11.28 15.00
CA ASP A 248 13.10 11.17 16.47
C ASP A 248 12.69 12.49 17.17
N LYS A 249 12.54 12.42 18.49
CA LYS A 249 12.18 13.58 19.32
C LYS A 249 13.29 14.62 19.43
N SER A 250 14.52 14.28 19.07
CA SER A 250 15.67 15.20 19.08
C SER A 250 15.69 16.10 17.83
N GLY A 251 14.83 15.82 16.85
CA GLY A 251 14.75 16.56 15.59
C GLY A 251 15.61 15.96 14.48
N ASN A 252 16.20 14.77 14.69
CA ASN A 252 16.89 14.04 13.63
C ASN A 252 15.85 13.47 12.67
N VAL A 253 16.08 13.61 11.37
CA VAL A 253 15.21 13.09 10.31
C VAL A 253 16.09 12.43 9.26
N ILE A 254 15.73 11.21 8.85
CA ILE A 254 16.35 10.47 7.75
C ILE A 254 15.27 10.03 6.76
N HIS A 255 15.67 9.74 5.52
CA HIS A 255 14.84 9.01 4.56
C HIS A 255 15.36 7.58 4.33
N LEU A 256 14.43 6.65 4.06
CA LEU A 256 14.70 5.24 3.79
C LEU A 256 14.55 4.90 2.29
N GLY A 257 15.03 5.81 1.44
CA GLY A 257 14.79 5.75 -0.01
C GLY A 257 13.35 6.05 -0.43
N GLU A 258 13.07 5.75 -1.70
CA GLU A 258 11.80 6.04 -2.36
C GLU A 258 11.00 4.79 -2.76
N ARG A 259 9.72 5.02 -3.06
CA ARG A 259 8.82 4.08 -3.72
C ARG A 259 8.23 4.70 -4.98
N ASP A 260 8.15 3.92 -6.06
CA ASP A 260 7.33 4.23 -7.23
C ASP A 260 5.94 3.62 -7.03
N CYS A 261 4.93 4.49 -6.93
CA CYS A 261 3.54 4.12 -6.70
C CYS A 261 2.67 4.45 -7.92
N SER A 262 3.26 4.53 -9.13
CA SER A 262 2.57 5.04 -10.31
C SER A 262 1.49 4.12 -10.87
N ILE A 263 1.49 2.83 -10.53
CA ILE A 263 0.43 1.91 -10.97
C ILE A 263 -0.80 2.11 -10.10
N GLN A 264 -1.71 2.97 -10.59
CA GLN A 264 -2.89 3.40 -9.87
C GLN A 264 -4.15 3.29 -10.73
N ARG A 265 -5.27 2.95 -10.09
CA ARG A 265 -6.61 3.05 -10.68
C ARG A 265 -7.43 4.04 -9.89
N ARG A 266 -7.99 5.07 -10.52
CA ARG A 266 -8.80 6.11 -9.85
C ARG A 266 -8.10 6.68 -8.59
N HIS A 267 -6.80 6.91 -8.69
CA HIS A 267 -5.91 7.37 -7.61
C HIS A 267 -5.67 6.35 -6.46
N GLN A 268 -6.13 5.11 -6.60
CA GLN A 268 -5.82 4.02 -5.67
C GLN A 268 -4.60 3.25 -6.19
N LYS A 269 -3.53 3.20 -5.39
CA LYS A 269 -2.31 2.44 -5.68
C LYS A 269 -2.62 0.93 -5.66
N LEU A 270 -2.05 0.19 -6.62
CA LEU A 270 -2.27 -1.26 -6.79
C LEU A 270 -0.97 -2.06 -6.85
N VAL A 271 0.09 -1.46 -7.41
CA VAL A 271 1.45 -2.03 -7.45
C VAL A 271 2.43 -0.93 -7.07
N GLU A 272 3.33 -1.25 -6.14
CA GLU A 272 4.34 -0.35 -5.60
C GLU A 272 5.70 -1.03 -5.65
N GLU A 273 6.75 -0.29 -5.96
CA GLU A 273 8.11 -0.85 -6.00
C GLU A 273 9.16 0.08 -5.38
N SER A 274 10.21 -0.51 -4.82
CA SER A 274 11.34 0.19 -4.21
C SER A 274 12.65 -0.52 -4.56
N PRO A 275 13.71 0.21 -4.95
CA PRO A 275 13.71 1.62 -5.34
C PRO A 275 12.89 1.88 -6.61
N SER A 276 12.70 3.16 -6.97
CA SER A 276 12.05 3.50 -8.24
C SER A 276 13.01 3.29 -9.42
N PRO A 277 12.56 2.65 -10.51
CA PRO A 277 13.38 2.53 -11.73
C PRO A 277 13.58 3.86 -12.46
N ALA A 278 12.85 4.92 -12.10
CA ALA A 278 12.98 6.25 -12.71
C ALA A 278 14.07 7.12 -12.07
N LEU A 279 14.58 6.76 -10.89
CA LEU A 279 15.53 7.59 -10.16
C LEU A 279 16.95 7.03 -10.31
N ASN A 280 17.84 7.89 -10.81
CA ASN A 280 19.28 7.70 -10.62
C ASN A 280 19.70 8.25 -9.25
N GLU A 281 20.96 8.03 -8.88
CA GLU A 281 21.47 8.38 -7.55
C GLU A 281 21.44 9.89 -7.26
N GLU A 282 21.75 10.72 -8.26
CA GLU A 282 21.70 12.17 -8.13
C GLU A 282 20.28 12.69 -7.86
N LEU A 283 19.31 12.20 -8.63
CA LEU A 283 17.90 12.58 -8.46
C LEU A 283 17.34 12.04 -7.14
N ARG A 284 17.73 10.83 -6.75
CA ARG A 284 17.38 10.22 -5.45
C ARG A 284 17.86 11.07 -4.28
N GLU A 285 19.12 11.47 -4.29
CA GLU A 285 19.67 12.34 -3.24
C GLU A 285 18.95 13.69 -3.22
N LYS A 286 18.72 14.30 -4.39
CA LYS A 286 18.03 15.59 -4.50
C LYS A 286 16.59 15.53 -3.97
N MET A 287 15.84 14.48 -4.31
CA MET A 287 14.46 14.29 -3.85
C MET A 287 14.41 13.88 -2.38
N GLY A 288 15.28 12.99 -1.93
CA GLY A 288 15.39 12.55 -0.53
C GLY A 288 15.73 13.70 0.42
N SER A 289 16.71 14.52 0.05
CA SER A 289 17.03 15.76 0.75
C SER A 289 15.83 16.73 0.79
N ALA A 290 15.03 16.81 -0.29
CA ALA A 290 13.82 17.63 -0.29
C ALA A 290 12.72 17.06 0.63
N ALA A 291 12.55 15.74 0.67
CA ALA A 291 11.62 15.06 1.55
C ALA A 291 11.96 15.30 3.03
N VAL A 292 13.24 15.18 3.40
CA VAL A 292 13.73 15.48 4.75
C VAL A 292 13.39 16.94 5.12
N ARG A 293 13.75 17.91 4.27
CA ARG A 293 13.43 19.33 4.52
C ARG A 293 11.95 19.62 4.69
N ALA A 294 11.08 18.91 3.96
CA ALA A 294 9.62 19.12 4.02
C ALA A 294 9.06 18.93 5.44
N VAL A 295 9.66 18.02 6.22
CA VAL A 295 9.18 17.64 7.55
C VAL A 295 10.05 18.13 8.71
N SER A 296 11.32 18.50 8.46
CA SER A 296 12.23 18.98 9.52
C SER A 296 11.70 20.22 10.26
N SER A 297 10.99 21.12 9.56
CA SER A 297 10.49 22.37 10.15
C SER A 297 9.29 22.19 11.09
N VAL A 298 8.63 21.03 11.09
CA VAL A 298 7.41 20.76 11.88
C VAL A 298 7.63 19.79 13.05
N LYS A 299 8.90 19.54 13.42
CA LYS A 299 9.28 18.62 14.51
C LYS A 299 8.55 17.28 14.39
N TYR A 300 8.63 16.69 13.19
CA TYR A 300 8.02 15.41 12.89
C TYR A 300 8.53 14.32 13.84
N LEU A 301 7.68 13.36 14.20
CA LEU A 301 8.03 12.22 15.05
C LEU A 301 7.48 10.93 14.44
N GLY A 302 8.29 9.88 14.43
CA GLY A 302 7.91 8.56 13.93
C GLY A 302 8.07 8.43 12.42
N ALA A 303 7.27 7.55 11.82
CA ALA A 303 7.27 7.29 10.39
C ALA A 303 6.25 8.15 9.64
N GLY A 304 6.64 8.58 8.45
CA GLY A 304 5.80 9.31 7.52
C GLY A 304 6.23 9.13 6.08
N THR A 305 5.48 9.73 5.16
CA THR A 305 5.85 9.70 3.75
C THR A 305 5.62 11.05 3.11
N VAL A 306 6.60 11.51 2.33
CA VAL A 306 6.49 12.72 1.50
C VAL A 306 6.26 12.32 0.05
N GLU A 307 5.13 12.71 -0.53
CA GLU A 307 4.74 12.34 -1.89
C GLU A 307 5.06 13.45 -2.90
N PHE A 308 5.52 13.03 -4.08
CA PHE A 308 5.90 13.89 -5.21
C PHE A 308 5.29 13.39 -6.52
N LEU A 309 4.94 14.32 -7.40
CA LEU A 309 4.81 14.03 -8.83
C LEU A 309 6.16 14.26 -9.50
N LEU A 310 6.64 13.29 -10.27
CA LEU A 310 7.85 13.39 -11.09
C LEU A 310 7.45 13.42 -12.56
N ASP A 311 7.88 14.43 -13.31
CA ASP A 311 7.64 14.54 -14.74
C ASP A 311 8.72 13.84 -15.58
N ALA A 312 8.49 13.78 -16.89
CA ALA A 312 9.41 13.16 -17.85
C ALA A 312 10.77 13.87 -17.99
N ASP A 313 10.87 15.14 -17.58
CA ASP A 313 12.11 15.92 -17.59
C ASP A 313 12.94 15.72 -16.30
N GLY A 314 12.45 14.92 -15.35
CA GLY A 314 13.08 14.74 -14.04
C GLY A 314 12.80 15.87 -13.05
N LYS A 315 11.82 16.75 -13.32
CA LYS A 315 11.36 17.75 -12.36
C LYS A 315 10.30 17.13 -11.46
N PHE A 316 10.41 17.39 -10.18
CA PHE A 316 9.50 16.85 -9.17
C PHE A 316 8.78 17.95 -8.41
N TYR A 317 7.59 17.63 -7.91
CA TYR A 317 6.70 18.57 -7.25
C TYR A 317 6.01 17.90 -6.06
N PHE A 318 6.17 18.48 -4.87
CA PHE A 318 5.52 18.04 -3.65
C PHE A 318 4.00 18.07 -3.78
N ILE A 319 3.37 17.00 -3.30
CA ILE A 319 1.92 16.81 -3.27
C ILE A 319 1.42 16.99 -1.83
N GLU A 320 1.85 16.09 -0.95
CA GLU A 320 1.39 15.99 0.43
C GLU A 320 2.37 15.20 1.31
N VAL A 321 2.13 15.23 2.62
CA VAL A 321 2.79 14.35 3.58
C VAL A 321 1.74 13.47 4.21
N ASN A 322 1.90 12.15 4.10
CA ASN A 322 1.12 11.19 4.86
C ASN A 322 1.72 11.11 6.27
N THR A 323 0.93 11.47 7.28
CA THR A 323 1.40 11.63 8.67
C THR A 323 1.34 10.32 9.47
N ARG A 324 1.60 9.21 8.79
CA ARG A 324 1.40 7.83 9.27
C ARG A 324 2.22 6.84 8.46
N ILE A 325 2.20 5.58 8.89
CA ILE A 325 2.63 4.45 8.06
C ILE A 325 1.72 4.31 6.83
N GLN A 326 2.24 3.75 5.74
CA GLN A 326 1.50 3.45 4.51
C GLN A 326 1.40 1.94 4.29
N VAL A 327 0.50 1.53 3.40
CA VAL A 327 0.27 0.11 3.09
C VAL A 327 1.56 -0.50 2.54
N GLU A 328 2.15 0.21 1.56
CA GLU A 328 3.36 -0.09 0.81
C GLU A 328 4.67 0.08 1.61
N HIS A 329 4.62 0.26 2.94
CA HIS A 329 5.84 0.33 3.76
C HIS A 329 6.71 -0.92 3.63
N GLY A 330 6.08 -2.07 3.34
CA GLY A 330 6.73 -3.37 3.24
C GLY A 330 7.85 -3.42 2.20
N VAL A 331 7.70 -2.77 1.03
CA VAL A 331 8.79 -2.76 0.02
C VAL A 331 10.02 -2.01 0.52
N THR A 332 9.85 -0.93 1.29
CA THR A 332 10.96 -0.21 1.91
C THR A 332 11.65 -1.05 2.99
N GLU A 333 10.89 -1.76 3.82
CA GLU A 333 11.48 -2.67 4.81
C GLU A 333 12.32 -3.77 4.14
N MET A 334 11.86 -4.30 3.00
CA MET A 334 12.57 -5.37 2.28
C MET A 334 13.92 -4.91 1.71
N VAL A 335 14.02 -3.67 1.21
CA VAL A 335 15.28 -3.17 0.62
C VAL A 335 16.22 -2.50 1.62
N THR A 336 15.72 -2.07 2.79
CA THR A 336 16.56 -1.42 3.82
C THR A 336 16.87 -2.30 5.02
N GLY A 337 16.09 -3.36 5.24
CA GLY A 337 16.14 -4.16 6.47
C GLY A 337 15.62 -3.43 7.72
N VAL A 338 15.08 -2.22 7.58
CA VAL A 338 14.56 -1.43 8.70
C VAL A 338 13.09 -1.78 8.96
N ASP A 339 12.79 -2.26 10.17
CA ASP A 339 11.41 -2.55 10.61
C ASP A 339 10.69 -1.27 11.04
N LEU A 340 9.92 -0.67 10.12
CA LEU A 340 9.30 0.63 10.28
C LEU A 340 8.31 0.68 11.46
N VAL A 341 7.53 -0.37 11.66
CA VAL A 341 6.54 -0.39 12.76
C VAL A 341 7.24 -0.51 14.12
N LYS A 342 8.32 -1.29 14.23
CA LYS A 342 9.13 -1.29 15.46
C LYS A 342 9.76 0.08 15.70
N GLU A 343 10.31 0.72 14.68
CA GLU A 343 10.88 2.06 14.81
C GLU A 343 9.82 3.09 15.24
N GLN A 344 8.60 3.05 14.68
CA GLN A 344 7.50 3.90 15.16
C GLN A 344 7.26 3.75 16.67
N ILE A 345 7.21 2.51 17.16
CA ILE A 345 6.99 2.21 18.58
C ILE A 345 8.16 2.76 19.43
N LYS A 346 9.40 2.44 19.06
CA LYS A 346 10.62 2.87 19.79
C LYS A 346 10.76 4.39 19.83
N LEU A 347 10.62 5.06 18.69
CA LEU A 347 10.74 6.52 18.59
C LEU A 347 9.66 7.23 19.41
N THR A 348 8.44 6.69 19.42
CA THR A 348 7.35 7.22 20.26
C THR A 348 7.64 7.01 21.75
N ALA A 349 8.23 5.87 22.13
CA ALA A 349 8.67 5.61 23.51
C ALA A 349 9.78 6.57 23.95
N GLY A 350 10.57 7.11 23.01
CA GLY A 350 11.62 8.10 23.28
C GLY A 350 13.02 7.70 22.83
N ALA A 351 13.15 6.57 22.13
CA ALA A 351 14.40 6.21 21.49
C ALA A 351 14.85 7.28 20.49
N LYS A 352 16.16 7.36 20.28
CA LYS A 352 16.78 8.13 19.19
C LYS A 352 16.92 7.25 17.96
N LEU A 353 17.07 7.88 16.79
CA LEU A 353 17.42 7.13 15.58
C LEU A 353 18.77 6.43 15.77
N ALA A 354 18.80 5.13 15.50
CA ALA A 354 20.02 4.31 15.58
C ALA A 354 20.91 4.45 14.33
N PHE A 355 20.44 5.16 13.31
CA PHE A 355 21.07 5.27 12.00
C PHE A 355 21.13 6.73 11.56
N SER A 356 22.23 7.09 10.92
CA SER A 356 22.37 8.32 10.16
C SER A 356 21.94 8.10 8.71
N GLN A 357 21.79 9.18 7.91
CA GLN A 357 21.44 9.05 6.50
C GLN A 357 22.47 8.21 5.71
N SER A 358 23.75 8.29 6.07
CA SER A 358 24.83 7.53 5.42
C SER A 358 24.86 6.05 5.79
N ASP A 359 24.11 5.61 6.79
CA ASP A 359 23.97 4.19 7.14
C ASP A 359 22.91 3.47 6.30
N ILE A 360 22.10 4.22 5.54
CA ILE A 360 20.97 3.67 4.79
C ILE A 360 21.44 3.24 3.40
N GLU A 361 21.49 1.93 3.19
CA GLU A 361 21.74 1.32 1.88
C GLU A 361 20.46 0.65 1.36
N LEU A 362 20.22 0.76 0.05
CA LEU A 362 19.12 0.06 -0.63
C LEU A 362 19.68 -1.21 -1.26
N ASP A 363 19.35 -2.37 -0.68
CA ASP A 363 19.77 -3.68 -1.16
C ASP A 363 18.68 -4.32 -2.03
N GLY A 364 19.00 -4.53 -3.31
CA GLY A 364 18.11 -5.16 -4.27
C GLY A 364 16.89 -4.34 -4.65
N HIS A 365 15.80 -5.03 -4.97
CA HIS A 365 14.55 -4.46 -5.46
C HIS A 365 13.36 -5.22 -4.88
N ALA A 366 12.34 -4.50 -4.43
CA ALA A 366 11.11 -5.06 -3.91
C ALA A 366 9.88 -4.54 -4.65
N ILE A 367 8.88 -5.41 -4.84
CA ILE A 367 7.60 -5.11 -5.48
C ILE A 367 6.49 -5.63 -4.58
N GLU A 368 5.45 -4.82 -4.37
CA GLU A 368 4.22 -5.18 -3.67
C GLU A 368 3.05 -5.19 -4.66
N CYS A 369 2.18 -6.20 -4.51
CA CYS A 369 0.90 -6.26 -5.19
C CYS A 369 -0.22 -6.34 -4.13
N ARG A 370 -1.21 -5.45 -4.24
CA ARG A 370 -2.40 -5.46 -3.38
C ARG A 370 -3.42 -6.48 -3.88
N ILE A 371 -3.55 -7.61 -3.18
CA ILE A 371 -4.53 -8.64 -3.51
C ILE A 371 -5.86 -8.23 -2.88
N ASN A 372 -6.78 -7.74 -3.70
CA ASN A 372 -8.10 -7.28 -3.29
C ASN A 372 -9.17 -8.30 -3.72
N ALA A 373 -10.26 -8.37 -2.96
CA ALA A 373 -11.48 -9.07 -3.30
C ALA A 373 -12.31 -8.23 -4.29
N GLU A 374 -11.81 -8.11 -5.52
CA GLU A 374 -12.42 -7.35 -6.60
C GLU A 374 -12.34 -8.16 -7.88
N ASP A 375 -13.31 -7.99 -8.77
CA ASP A 375 -13.32 -8.61 -10.09
C ASP A 375 -12.78 -7.64 -11.17
N PRO A 376 -11.53 -7.79 -11.62
CA PRO A 376 -10.95 -6.86 -12.58
C PRO A 376 -11.57 -6.97 -13.99
N THR A 377 -12.38 -8.00 -14.27
CA THR A 377 -13.11 -8.14 -15.53
C THR A 377 -14.40 -7.30 -15.58
N GLU A 378 -14.93 -6.94 -14.41
CA GLU A 378 -16.17 -6.19 -14.21
C GLU A 378 -15.89 -4.85 -13.50
N ASP A 379 -14.95 -4.07 -14.06
CA ASP A 379 -14.52 -2.77 -13.52
C ASP A 379 -14.19 -2.81 -12.01
N PHE A 380 -13.52 -3.89 -11.57
CA PHE A 380 -13.10 -4.10 -10.18
C PHE A 380 -14.27 -4.03 -9.20
N ALA A 381 -15.43 -4.58 -9.58
CA ALA A 381 -16.57 -4.70 -8.68
C ALA A 381 -16.16 -5.50 -7.43
N PRO A 382 -16.54 -5.06 -6.21
CA PRO A 382 -16.24 -5.79 -4.99
C PRO A 382 -16.79 -7.22 -5.02
N SER A 383 -15.97 -8.19 -4.62
CA SER A 383 -16.31 -9.62 -4.59
C SER A 383 -16.48 -10.08 -3.14
N VAL A 384 -17.72 -10.10 -2.67
CA VAL A 384 -18.06 -10.57 -1.32
C VAL A 384 -18.29 -12.07 -1.29
N GLY A 385 -17.97 -12.71 -0.16
CA GLY A 385 -18.14 -14.15 -0.04
C GLY A 385 -17.36 -14.74 1.12
N THR A 386 -17.15 -16.05 1.07
CA THR A 386 -16.33 -16.78 2.04
C THR A 386 -15.19 -17.44 1.29
N ILE A 387 -13.98 -17.27 1.79
CA ILE A 387 -12.80 -17.92 1.24
C ILE A 387 -12.90 -19.42 1.52
N SER A 388 -13.14 -20.22 0.49
CA SER A 388 -13.32 -21.67 0.60
C SER A 388 -12.00 -22.44 0.57
N ASN A 389 -10.96 -21.86 -0.03
CA ASN A 389 -9.59 -22.36 0.02
C ASN A 389 -8.62 -21.18 0.04
N TYR A 390 -7.55 -21.30 0.82
CA TYR A 390 -6.52 -20.28 0.95
C TYR A 390 -5.14 -20.94 1.02
N LEU A 391 -4.35 -20.77 -0.04
CA LEU A 391 -2.97 -21.26 -0.13
C LEU A 391 -2.06 -20.09 -0.55
N PRO A 392 -1.40 -19.41 0.40
CA PRO A 392 -0.48 -18.33 0.09
C PRO A 392 0.84 -18.87 -0.48
N PRO A 393 1.50 -18.12 -1.37
CA PRO A 393 2.82 -18.49 -1.89
C PRO A 393 3.90 -18.35 -0.83
N GLY A 394 5.05 -18.98 -1.05
CA GLY A 394 6.19 -18.93 -0.13
C GLY A 394 7.53 -19.16 -0.82
N GLY A 395 8.60 -19.25 -0.03
CA GLY A 395 9.98 -19.43 -0.53
C GLY A 395 10.83 -18.16 -0.48
N PRO A 396 12.09 -18.22 -0.95
CA PRO A 396 13.05 -17.13 -0.79
C PRO A 396 12.57 -15.81 -1.40
N GLY A 397 12.68 -14.72 -0.63
CA GLY A 397 12.32 -13.38 -1.06
C GLY A 397 10.81 -13.13 -1.19
N ILE A 398 9.94 -13.98 -0.64
CA ILE A 398 8.48 -13.76 -0.61
C ILE A 398 8.04 -13.41 0.81
N ARG A 399 7.27 -12.33 0.93
CA ARG A 399 6.58 -11.91 2.15
C ARG A 399 5.09 -11.75 1.88
N VAL A 400 4.27 -12.31 2.76
CA VAL A 400 2.80 -12.21 2.69
C VAL A 400 2.29 -11.59 3.99
N ASN A 401 1.63 -10.45 3.88
CA ASN A 401 0.86 -9.87 4.98
C ASN A 401 -0.63 -10.06 4.68
N SER A 402 -1.31 -10.92 5.45
CA SER A 402 -2.72 -11.22 5.25
C SER A 402 -3.40 -11.61 6.56
N ILE A 403 -4.69 -11.33 6.66
CA ILE A 403 -5.59 -11.86 7.69
C ILE A 403 -6.46 -13.03 7.17
N CYS A 404 -6.31 -13.39 5.90
CA CYS A 404 -7.12 -14.41 5.28
C CYS A 404 -6.74 -15.80 5.79
N HIS A 405 -7.76 -16.66 5.87
CA HIS A 405 -7.64 -18.08 6.13
C HIS A 405 -8.88 -18.77 5.53
N THR A 406 -8.83 -20.10 5.38
CA THR A 406 -10.02 -20.85 4.97
C THR A 406 -11.17 -20.60 5.94
N GLY A 407 -12.34 -20.24 5.40
CA GLY A 407 -13.52 -19.83 6.15
C GLY A 407 -13.62 -18.33 6.46
N TYR A 408 -12.61 -17.52 6.12
CA TYR A 408 -12.69 -16.07 6.28
C TYR A 408 -13.82 -15.48 5.43
N ARG A 409 -14.65 -14.61 6.03
CA ARG A 409 -15.77 -13.96 5.37
C ARG A 409 -15.37 -12.56 4.90
N VAL A 410 -15.38 -12.35 3.60
CA VAL A 410 -15.18 -11.05 2.96
C VAL A 410 -16.49 -10.28 3.00
N SER A 411 -16.52 -9.15 3.71
CA SER A 411 -17.69 -8.27 3.81
C SER A 411 -17.62 -7.10 2.82
N ALA A 412 -18.78 -6.55 2.44
CA ALA A 412 -18.88 -5.26 1.74
C ALA A 412 -18.68 -4.06 2.69
N ASP A 413 -18.62 -4.30 4.00
CA ASP A 413 -18.59 -3.28 5.04
C ASP A 413 -17.24 -2.55 5.17
N TYR A 414 -16.17 -3.12 4.60
CA TYR A 414 -14.80 -2.63 4.70
C TYR A 414 -14.13 -2.54 3.32
N ASP A 415 -12.86 -2.15 3.32
CA ASP A 415 -12.02 -2.24 2.14
C ASP A 415 -11.88 -3.71 1.66
N SER A 416 -11.57 -3.85 0.38
CA SER A 416 -11.46 -5.13 -0.31
C SER A 416 -10.11 -5.83 -0.10
N LEU A 417 -9.16 -5.26 0.66
CA LEU A 417 -7.81 -5.82 0.77
C LEU A 417 -7.82 -7.16 1.50
N LEU A 418 -7.35 -8.20 0.81
CA LEU A 418 -7.19 -9.55 1.36
C LEU A 418 -5.76 -9.79 1.83
N SER A 419 -4.78 -9.34 1.05
CA SER A 419 -3.37 -9.63 1.27
C SER A 419 -2.48 -8.62 0.58
N LEU A 420 -1.33 -8.34 1.18
CA LEU A 420 -0.18 -7.74 0.51
C LEU A 420 0.79 -8.87 0.17
N LEU A 421 1.09 -9.03 -1.12
CA LEU A 421 2.13 -9.94 -1.58
C LEU A 421 3.34 -9.09 -1.97
N ILE A 422 4.46 -9.33 -1.31
CA ILE A 422 5.70 -8.59 -1.51
C ILE A 422 6.78 -9.57 -1.96
N THR A 423 7.53 -9.21 -2.99
CA THR A 423 8.72 -9.95 -3.42
C THR A 423 9.95 -9.07 -3.38
N HIS A 424 11.08 -9.63 -2.97
CA HIS A 424 12.39 -9.00 -2.99
C HIS A 424 13.39 -9.84 -3.77
N ALA A 425 14.35 -9.19 -4.43
CA ALA A 425 15.39 -9.82 -5.25
C ALA A 425 16.62 -8.92 -5.37
N PRO A 426 17.80 -9.45 -5.77
CA PRO A 426 18.96 -8.62 -6.12
C PRO A 426 18.71 -7.65 -7.30
N THR A 427 17.81 -7.98 -8.23
CA THR A 427 17.49 -7.14 -9.40
C THR A 427 15.99 -6.98 -9.58
N ARG A 428 15.57 -5.89 -10.22
CA ARG A 428 14.16 -5.65 -10.55
C ARG A 428 13.57 -6.77 -11.41
N GLU A 429 14.30 -7.25 -12.40
CA GLU A 429 13.89 -8.33 -13.28
C GLU A 429 13.62 -9.62 -12.49
N GLU A 430 14.49 -9.98 -11.55
CA GLU A 430 14.27 -11.14 -10.69
C GLU A 430 13.10 -10.94 -9.72
N ALA A 431 12.89 -9.72 -9.22
CA ALA A 431 11.72 -9.41 -8.38
C ALA A 431 10.41 -9.60 -9.17
N ILE A 432 10.37 -9.16 -10.43
CA ILE A 432 9.23 -9.37 -11.33
C ILE A 432 8.98 -10.87 -11.55
N LEU A 433 10.01 -11.63 -11.92
CA LEU A 433 9.88 -13.09 -12.14
C LEU A 433 9.44 -13.82 -10.86
N ARG A 434 9.95 -13.40 -9.70
CA ARG A 434 9.54 -13.96 -8.40
C ARG A 434 8.09 -13.61 -8.09
N MET A 435 7.62 -12.40 -8.38
CA MET A 435 6.23 -11.98 -8.22
C MET A 435 5.30 -12.76 -9.14
N GLU A 436 5.65 -12.92 -10.41
CA GLU A 436 4.90 -13.74 -11.37
C GLU A 436 4.72 -15.17 -10.85
N ARG A 437 5.80 -15.80 -10.39
CA ARG A 437 5.75 -17.15 -9.80
C ARG A 437 4.86 -17.19 -8.57
N ALA A 438 5.02 -16.23 -7.64
CA ALA A 438 4.23 -16.16 -6.42
C ALA A 438 2.74 -15.95 -6.68
N LEU A 439 2.37 -15.10 -7.64
CA LEU A 439 0.97 -14.87 -8.05
C LEU A 439 0.35 -16.11 -8.69
N ASN A 440 1.09 -16.88 -9.47
CA ASN A 440 0.61 -18.14 -10.05
C ASN A 440 0.43 -19.25 -9.01
N GLU A 441 1.19 -19.22 -7.91
CA GLU A 441 1.04 -20.15 -6.77
C GLU A 441 -0.07 -19.72 -5.79
N TYR A 442 -0.53 -18.47 -5.85
CA TYR A 442 -1.46 -17.92 -4.86
C TYR A 442 -2.90 -18.34 -5.14
N GLU A 443 -3.38 -19.34 -4.39
CA GLU A 443 -4.77 -19.80 -4.49
C GLU A 443 -5.66 -19.13 -3.43
N ILE A 444 -6.65 -18.37 -3.91
CA ILE A 444 -7.74 -17.83 -3.09
C ILE A 444 -9.06 -18.19 -3.77
N ALA A 445 -9.76 -19.19 -3.25
CA ALA A 445 -11.03 -19.66 -3.80
C ALA A 445 -12.23 -19.10 -3.03
N GLY A 446 -13.35 -18.89 -3.72
CA GLY A 446 -14.62 -18.45 -3.13
C GLY A 446 -14.96 -16.97 -3.35
N VAL A 447 -13.97 -16.16 -3.74
CA VAL A 447 -14.12 -14.76 -4.18
C VAL A 447 -13.25 -14.49 -5.40
N ASP A 448 -13.63 -13.50 -6.21
CA ASP A 448 -12.77 -12.98 -7.29
C ASP A 448 -11.64 -12.12 -6.68
N THR A 449 -10.49 -12.07 -7.35
CA THR A 449 -9.33 -11.30 -6.88
C THR A 449 -8.64 -10.49 -7.96
N THR A 450 -7.80 -9.54 -7.54
CA THR A 450 -6.93 -8.74 -8.43
C THR A 450 -5.71 -9.48 -8.98
N ILE A 451 -5.51 -10.77 -8.67
CA ILE A 451 -4.36 -11.56 -9.15
C ILE A 451 -4.22 -11.51 -10.69
N PRO A 452 -5.28 -11.74 -11.49
CA PRO A 452 -5.16 -11.68 -12.96
C PRO A 452 -4.77 -10.29 -13.47
N PHE A 453 -5.18 -9.22 -12.78
CA PHE A 453 -4.76 -7.86 -13.10
C PHE A 453 -3.25 -7.69 -12.90
N HIS A 454 -2.71 -8.13 -11.77
CA HIS A 454 -1.28 -8.03 -11.49
C HIS A 454 -0.44 -8.80 -12.49
N LEU A 455 -0.85 -10.02 -12.87
CA LEU A 455 -0.18 -10.79 -13.91
C LEU A 455 -0.15 -10.05 -15.26
N CYS A 456 -1.23 -9.36 -15.64
CA CYS A 456 -1.24 -8.52 -16.84
C CYS A 456 -0.26 -7.35 -16.77
N VAL A 457 -0.13 -6.73 -15.59
CA VAL A 457 0.83 -5.62 -15.38
C VAL A 457 2.26 -6.13 -15.51
N LEU A 458 2.61 -7.25 -14.86
CA LEU A 458 3.98 -7.80 -14.86
C LEU A 458 4.42 -8.32 -16.25
N HIS A 459 3.49 -8.85 -17.04
CA HIS A 459 3.76 -9.27 -18.41
C HIS A 459 3.85 -8.11 -19.42
N ASN A 460 3.42 -6.90 -19.05
CA ASN A 460 3.45 -5.75 -19.96
C ASN A 460 4.90 -5.23 -20.15
N GLU A 461 5.31 -5.04 -21.41
CA GLU A 461 6.68 -4.59 -21.72
C GLU A 461 7.01 -3.21 -21.18
N THR A 462 6.05 -2.27 -21.17
CA THR A 462 6.23 -0.92 -20.63
C THR A 462 6.52 -0.97 -19.13
N PHE A 463 5.84 -1.85 -18.39
CA PHE A 463 6.13 -2.11 -16.98
C PHE A 463 7.51 -2.75 -16.78
N ARG A 464 7.87 -3.77 -17.57
CA ARG A 464 9.17 -4.45 -17.46
C ARG A 464 10.35 -3.52 -17.76
N LYS A 465 10.19 -2.60 -18.71
CA LYS A 465 11.19 -1.54 -19.02
C LYS A 465 11.22 -0.44 -17.95
N GLY A 466 10.30 -0.46 -16.99
CA GLY A 466 10.19 0.54 -15.93
C GLY A 466 9.59 1.86 -16.41
N ASN A 467 9.05 1.96 -17.62
CA ASN A 467 8.56 3.19 -18.27
C ASN A 467 7.09 3.51 -17.94
N ILE A 468 6.76 3.54 -16.65
CA ILE A 468 5.38 3.69 -16.16
C ILE A 468 5.04 5.13 -15.77
N THR A 469 3.75 5.45 -15.75
CA THR A 469 3.18 6.71 -15.27
C THR A 469 1.84 6.44 -14.58
N THR A 470 1.24 7.45 -13.94
CA THR A 470 -0.09 7.33 -13.31
C THR A 470 -1.20 6.95 -14.30
N SER A 471 -0.99 7.15 -15.60
CA SER A 471 -1.94 6.82 -16.67
C SER A 471 -1.71 5.43 -17.27
N PHE A 472 -0.76 4.65 -16.75
CA PHE A 472 -0.32 3.36 -17.30
C PHE A 472 -1.48 2.40 -17.57
N ILE A 473 -2.36 2.18 -16.59
CA ILE A 473 -3.46 1.19 -16.70
C ILE A 473 -4.37 1.50 -17.90
N GLU A 474 -4.65 2.78 -18.12
CA GLU A 474 -5.51 3.27 -19.20
C GLU A 474 -4.78 3.21 -20.56
N LYS A 475 -3.54 3.70 -20.62
CA LYS A 475 -2.74 3.74 -21.86
C LYS A 475 -2.41 2.35 -22.40
N GLU A 476 -2.03 1.44 -21.51
CA GLU A 476 -1.66 0.06 -21.84
C GLU A 476 -2.89 -0.86 -21.92
N LYS A 477 -4.10 -0.31 -21.74
CA LYS A 477 -5.39 -1.02 -21.83
C LYS A 477 -5.41 -2.31 -21.00
N ILE A 478 -4.86 -2.27 -19.79
CA ILE A 478 -4.67 -3.45 -18.95
C ILE A 478 -5.99 -4.20 -18.70
N ALA A 479 -7.09 -3.47 -18.50
CA ALA A 479 -8.42 -4.07 -18.33
C ALA A 479 -8.89 -4.90 -19.54
N GLU A 480 -8.49 -4.56 -20.77
CA GLU A 480 -8.76 -5.39 -21.94
C GLU A 480 -7.93 -6.68 -21.93
N HIS A 481 -6.66 -6.61 -21.50
CA HIS A 481 -5.81 -7.79 -21.36
C HIS A 481 -6.31 -8.77 -20.30
N VAL A 482 -6.76 -8.26 -19.15
CA VAL A 482 -7.40 -9.08 -18.12
C VAL A 482 -8.59 -9.84 -18.69
N ARG A 483 -9.51 -9.15 -19.40
CA ARG A 483 -10.70 -9.79 -20.00
C ARG A 483 -10.33 -10.87 -21.03
N LYS A 484 -9.24 -10.70 -21.77
CA LYS A 484 -8.74 -11.71 -22.72
C LYS A 484 -8.20 -12.95 -22.00
N ILE A 485 -7.46 -12.77 -20.91
CA ILE A 485 -6.83 -13.88 -20.16
C ILE A 485 -7.86 -14.66 -19.34
N CYS A 486 -8.78 -13.98 -18.67
CA CYS A 486 -9.82 -14.66 -17.88
C CYS A 486 -10.87 -15.37 -18.74
N GLY A 487 -10.98 -15.01 -20.02
CA GLY A 487 -12.02 -15.50 -20.93
C GLY A 487 -13.43 -15.03 -20.54
N PRO A 488 -14.47 -15.41 -21.31
CA PRO A 488 -15.84 -15.16 -20.92
C PRO A 488 -16.17 -15.95 -19.66
N LYS A 489 -16.62 -15.26 -18.59
CA LYS A 489 -17.14 -15.95 -17.41
C LYS A 489 -18.25 -16.90 -17.85
N MET A 490 -18.14 -18.19 -17.50
CA MET A 490 -19.31 -19.07 -17.59
C MET A 490 -20.44 -18.41 -16.80
N LYS A 491 -21.64 -18.30 -17.39
CA LYS A 491 -22.82 -17.79 -16.69
C LYS A 491 -22.88 -18.43 -15.31
N LYS A 492 -23.09 -17.62 -14.26
CA LYS A 492 -23.38 -18.13 -12.91
C LYS A 492 -24.55 -19.10 -13.04
N ILE A 493 -24.22 -20.39 -12.95
CA ILE A 493 -25.20 -21.48 -13.04
C ILE A 493 -26.21 -21.23 -11.92
N THR A 494 -27.46 -21.02 -12.30
CA THR A 494 -28.56 -20.79 -11.38
C THR A 494 -28.71 -21.98 -10.44
N LYS A 495 -29.38 -21.77 -9.30
CA LYS A 495 -29.64 -22.86 -8.34
C LYS A 495 -30.37 -24.04 -9.02
N GLU A 496 -31.26 -23.73 -9.96
CA GLU A 496 -31.98 -24.70 -10.79
C GLU A 496 -31.06 -25.46 -11.74
N GLU A 497 -30.18 -24.77 -12.48
CA GLU A 497 -29.22 -25.43 -13.36
C GLU A 497 -28.20 -26.27 -12.58
N LYS A 498 -27.75 -25.84 -11.39
CA LYS A 498 -26.90 -26.66 -10.50
C LYS A 498 -27.62 -27.93 -10.07
N MET A 499 -28.91 -27.81 -9.72
CA MET A 499 -29.74 -28.94 -9.32
C MET A 499 -29.95 -29.91 -10.49
N ILE A 500 -30.14 -29.41 -11.71
CA ILE A 500 -30.25 -30.22 -12.93
C ILE A 500 -28.93 -30.96 -13.20
N ILE A 501 -27.79 -30.30 -13.08
CA ILE A 501 -26.46 -30.91 -13.27
C ILE A 501 -26.23 -32.03 -12.25
N VAL A 502 -26.49 -31.76 -10.96
CA VAL A 502 -26.34 -32.75 -9.89
C VAL A 502 -27.30 -33.93 -10.10
N THR A 503 -28.58 -33.67 -10.37
CA THR A 503 -29.58 -34.71 -10.60
C THR A 503 -29.22 -35.56 -11.83
N SER A 504 -28.73 -34.93 -12.90
CA SER A 504 -28.28 -35.62 -14.12
C SER A 504 -27.00 -36.45 -13.90
N ALA A 505 -26.08 -35.97 -13.07
CA ALA A 505 -24.86 -36.70 -12.71
C ALA A 505 -25.17 -37.91 -11.83
N VAL A 506 -26.05 -37.75 -10.83
CA VAL A 506 -26.54 -38.83 -9.98
C VAL A 506 -27.33 -39.85 -10.80
N GLY A 507 -28.21 -39.39 -11.69
CA GLY A 507 -28.96 -40.25 -12.61
C GLY A 507 -28.04 -41.10 -13.48
N ARG A 508 -27.03 -40.50 -14.13
CA ARG A 508 -26.03 -41.23 -14.93
C ARG A 508 -25.19 -42.20 -14.10
N HIS A 509 -24.84 -41.84 -12.86
CA HIS A 509 -24.13 -42.75 -11.95
C HIS A 509 -24.99 -43.97 -11.60
N LEU A 510 -26.26 -43.76 -11.26
CA LEU A 510 -27.21 -44.83 -10.95
C LEU A 510 -27.47 -45.73 -12.17
N GLU A 511 -27.59 -45.14 -13.35
CA GLU A 511 -27.79 -45.86 -14.61
C GLU A 511 -26.56 -46.70 -15.00
N ARG A 512 -25.34 -46.16 -14.83
CA ARG A 512 -24.09 -46.94 -14.96
C ARG A 512 -24.01 -48.07 -13.95
N LYS A 513 -24.45 -47.84 -12.71
CA LYS A 513 -24.49 -48.87 -11.66
C LYS A 513 -25.55 -49.95 -11.95
N ARG A 514 -26.65 -49.58 -12.60
CA ARG A 514 -27.70 -50.49 -13.08
C ARG A 514 -27.24 -51.32 -14.28
N LYS A 515 -26.58 -50.71 -15.28
CA LYS A 515 -25.94 -51.42 -16.40
C LYS A 515 -24.80 -52.36 -15.95
N ARG A 516 -24.09 -52.02 -14.86
CA ARG A 516 -23.12 -52.94 -14.22
C ARG A 516 -23.77 -54.12 -13.48
N ARG A 517 -25.06 -54.02 -13.12
CA ARG A 517 -25.83 -55.08 -12.44
C ARG A 517 -26.51 -56.04 -13.44
N GLU A 518 -26.72 -55.62 -14.68
CA GLU A 518 -27.09 -56.52 -15.78
C GLU A 518 -25.83 -57.31 -16.15
N ALA A 519 -25.75 -58.54 -15.62
CA ALA A 519 -24.57 -59.38 -15.64
C ALA A 519 -24.08 -59.69 -17.06
N ASN A 520 -22.80 -59.48 -17.31
CA ASN A 520 -22.14 -59.99 -18.52
C ASN A 520 -21.99 -61.51 -18.38
N ALA A 521 -22.33 -62.30 -19.40
CA ALA A 521 -22.36 -63.77 -19.33
C ALA A 521 -21.06 -64.38 -18.78
N TRP A 522 -19.93 -63.72 -19.00
CA TRP A 522 -18.62 -64.10 -18.47
C TRP A 522 -18.49 -64.05 -16.94
N SER A 523 -19.22 -63.17 -16.24
CA SER A 523 -19.18 -63.10 -14.77
C SER A 523 -20.06 -64.15 -14.09
N MET A 524 -21.01 -64.74 -14.83
CA MET A 524 -21.82 -65.87 -14.38
C MET A 524 -21.08 -67.19 -14.60
N GLU A 525 -20.34 -67.35 -15.71
CA GLU A 525 -19.49 -68.53 -15.98
C GLU A 525 -18.35 -68.66 -14.97
N ALA A 526 -17.63 -67.56 -14.69
CA ALA A 526 -16.54 -67.54 -13.70
C ALA A 526 -17.01 -67.82 -12.26
N ARG A 527 -18.29 -67.57 -11.96
CA ARG A 527 -18.90 -67.95 -10.67
C ARG A 527 -19.33 -69.42 -10.64
N ARG A 528 -19.61 -70.03 -11.78
CA ARG A 528 -19.94 -71.45 -11.91
C ARG A 528 -18.70 -72.32 -11.76
N GLU A 529 -17.60 -71.96 -12.42
CA GLU A 529 -16.30 -72.65 -12.28
C GLU A 529 -15.77 -72.57 -10.83
N ALA A 530 -15.97 -71.44 -10.14
CA ALA A 530 -15.56 -71.29 -8.74
C ALA A 530 -16.39 -72.13 -7.76
N ILE A 531 -17.59 -72.59 -8.13
CA ILE A 531 -18.45 -73.45 -7.30
C ILE A 531 -18.19 -74.94 -7.59
N GLU A 532 -17.78 -75.29 -8.81
CA GLU A 532 -17.46 -76.67 -9.18
C GLU A 532 -16.01 -77.07 -8.82
N GLY A 533 -15.10 -76.12 -8.63
CA GLY A 533 -13.71 -76.36 -8.24
C GLY A 533 -13.44 -76.74 -6.77
N GLU A 534 -14.45 -76.76 -5.90
CA GLU A 534 -14.32 -77.13 -4.47
C GLU A 534 -14.70 -78.60 -4.15
N ARG A 535 -14.82 -79.46 -5.17
CA ARG A 535 -14.86 -80.92 -4.96
C ARG A 535 -13.82 -81.61 -5.84
N PHE A 536 -12.61 -81.79 -5.31
CA PHE A 536 -11.86 -83.06 -5.26
C PHE A 536 -10.61 -82.90 -4.40
#